data_AF-A0A842WZ70-F1
#
_entry.id   AF-A0A842WZ70-F1
#
_cell.length_a   1.000
_cell.length_b   1.000
_cell.length_c   1.000
_cell.angle_alpha   90.00
_cell.angle_beta   90.00
_cell.angle_gamma   90.00
#
_symmetry.space_group_name_H-M   'P 1'
#
loop_
_entity.id
_entity.type
_entity.pdbx_description
1 polymer ?
#
loop_
_entity_poly.entity_id
_entity_poly.type
_entity_poly.pdbx_seq_one_letter_code
_entity_poly.pdbx_strand_id
1 'polypeptide(L)'
;MRVLYLLAAVAVVLSISGCDYYDQPGQIDCETITDRAAYEDCLYNKSVYDLNAVGCRDIMDADRRAQCIDEVSIAVLDYFPCRQHDRMSQRDACEAKVGEARRAARNEE
;
A
#
# COMPACT_ATOMS: atom_id res chain seq x y z
N MET A 1 42.57 52.67 7.60
CA MET A 1 41.29 53.42 7.44
C MET A 1 40.74 53.01 6.08
N ARG A 2 39.63 52.29 5.92
CA ARG A 2 38.32 52.45 6.53
C ARG A 2 37.67 51.08 6.76
N VAL A 3 37.02 51.00 7.90
CA VAL A 3 36.17 49.93 8.41
C VAL A 3 34.72 50.36 8.20
N LEU A 4 33.82 49.38 8.04
CA LEU A 4 32.33 49.43 8.07
C LEU A 4 31.60 49.99 6.84
N TYR A 5 30.75 49.14 6.24
CA TYR A 5 29.27 49.22 6.16
C TYR A 5 28.77 47.85 5.61
N LEU A 6 28.32 46.93 6.48
CA LEU A 6 26.90 46.62 6.78
C LEU A 6 26.14 45.99 5.58
N LEU A 7 25.96 44.66 5.59
CA LEU A 7 24.72 43.97 5.97
C LEU A 7 23.51 44.32 5.08
N ALA A 8 23.16 43.42 4.14
CA ALA A 8 21.78 43.01 3.85
C ALA A 8 21.73 42.04 2.66
N ALA A 9 20.76 41.12 2.69
CA ALA A 9 20.36 40.18 1.64
C ALA A 9 21.14 38.85 1.52
N VAL A 10 21.37 38.18 2.67
CA VAL A 10 21.27 36.72 2.72
C VAL A 10 19.83 36.41 3.13
N ALA A 11 18.91 36.40 2.17
CA ALA A 11 17.56 35.88 2.37
C ALA A 11 16.89 35.60 1.02
N VAL A 12 16.51 34.33 0.85
CA VAL A 12 15.44 33.83 -0.02
C VAL A 12 15.75 33.75 -1.53
N VAL A 13 16.33 32.62 -1.95
CA VAL A 13 15.74 31.83 -3.04
C VAL A 13 15.66 30.37 -2.58
N LEU A 14 14.74 30.13 -1.64
CA LEU A 14 14.11 28.83 -1.41
C LEU A 14 12.99 28.70 -2.44
N SER A 15 13.27 28.18 -3.64
CA SER A 15 12.22 27.84 -4.60
C SER A 15 12.77 27.19 -5.88
N ILE A 16 13.19 25.93 -5.79
CA ILE A 16 12.94 24.87 -6.79
C ILE A 16 13.10 23.54 -6.00
N SER A 17 12.15 23.08 -5.19
CA SER A 17 10.95 22.34 -5.62
C SER A 17 11.10 21.69 -6.99
N GLY A 18 11.99 20.70 -7.02
CA GLY A 18 12.12 19.73 -8.09
C GLY A 18 12.59 18.43 -7.47
N CYS A 19 11.81 17.89 -6.53
CA CYS A 19 11.83 16.45 -6.34
C CYS A 19 11.28 15.87 -7.64
N ASP A 20 12.15 15.68 -8.64
CA ASP A 20 11.93 14.65 -9.66
C ASP A 20 11.91 13.33 -8.89
N TYR A 21 10.73 13.02 -8.34
CA TYR A 21 10.39 11.71 -7.88
C TYR A 21 10.29 10.89 -9.16
N TYR A 22 11.44 10.36 -9.57
CA TYR A 22 11.54 9.42 -10.66
C TYR A 22 10.45 8.37 -10.46
N ASP A 23 9.47 8.43 -11.37
CA ASP A 23 8.52 7.39 -11.68
C ASP A 23 9.30 6.07 -11.72
N GLN A 24 9.20 5.30 -10.64
CA GLN A 24 9.80 3.98 -10.60
C GLN A 24 8.99 3.15 -11.59
N PRO A 25 9.63 2.48 -12.57
CA PRO A 25 8.93 1.54 -13.43
C PRO A 25 8.33 0.44 -12.53
N GLY A 26 7.03 0.53 -12.26
CA GLY A 26 6.35 -0.29 -11.26
C GLY A 26 5.33 0.45 -10.37
N GLN A 27 5.24 1.79 -10.42
CA GLN A 27 4.22 2.51 -9.67
C GLN A 27 2.86 2.37 -10.37
N ILE A 28 2.10 1.35 -9.99
CA ILE A 28 0.69 1.22 -10.39
C ILE A 28 -0.08 2.42 -9.81
N ASP A 29 -0.42 3.39 -10.65
CA ASP A 29 -1.24 4.56 -10.30
C ASP A 29 -2.71 4.33 -10.67
N CYS A 30 -3.50 3.95 -9.66
CA CYS A 30 -4.92 3.70 -9.84
C CYS A 30 -5.74 5.00 -9.95
N GLU A 31 -5.23 6.15 -9.52
CA GLU A 31 -6.01 7.40 -9.45
C GLU A 31 -6.40 7.95 -10.82
N THR A 32 -5.67 7.55 -11.86
CA THR A 32 -5.94 7.94 -13.26
C THR A 32 -7.09 7.16 -13.90
N ILE A 33 -7.58 6.10 -13.26
CA ILE A 33 -8.58 5.20 -13.81
C ILE A 33 -9.99 5.69 -13.45
N THR A 34 -10.78 6.05 -14.47
CA THR A 34 -12.15 6.55 -14.28
C THR A 34 -13.21 5.45 -14.22
N ASP A 35 -12.93 4.28 -14.82
CA ASP A 35 -13.84 3.14 -14.74
C ASP A 35 -13.73 2.46 -13.38
N ARG A 36 -14.87 2.28 -12.72
CA ARG A 36 -14.89 1.76 -11.35
C ARG A 36 -14.38 0.32 -11.26
N ALA A 37 -14.75 -0.55 -12.20
CA ALA A 37 -14.32 -1.94 -12.15
C ALA A 37 -12.80 -2.04 -12.35
N ALA A 38 -12.28 -1.33 -13.36
CA ALA A 38 -10.84 -1.26 -13.61
C ALA A 38 -10.07 -0.60 -12.45
N TYR A 39 -10.66 0.40 -11.79
CA TYR A 39 -10.08 1.02 -10.59
C TYR A 39 -9.98 0.02 -9.43
N GLU A 40 -11.05 -0.74 -9.15
CA GLU A 40 -11.05 -1.77 -8.11
C GLU A 40 -10.11 -2.94 -8.45
N ASP A 41 -10.01 -3.33 -9.72
CA ASP A 41 -9.00 -4.28 -10.22
C ASP A 41 -7.57 -3.77 -9.94
N CYS A 42 -7.33 -2.50 -10.20
CA CYS A 42 -6.04 -1.86 -9.97
C CYS A 42 -5.67 -1.87 -8.48
N LEU A 43 -6.59 -1.45 -7.61
CA LEU A 43 -6.40 -1.46 -6.15
C LEU A 43 -6.10 -2.87 -5.64
N TYR A 44 -6.83 -3.87 -6.13
CA TYR A 44 -6.61 -5.27 -5.81
C TYR A 44 -5.18 -5.70 -6.15
N ASN A 45 -4.81 -5.54 -7.43
CA ASN A 45 -3.50 -6.00 -7.93
C ASN A 45 -2.36 -5.28 -7.22
N LYS A 46 -2.51 -3.97 -7.01
CA LYS A 46 -1.54 -3.15 -6.28
C LYS A 46 -1.38 -3.65 -4.84
N SER A 47 -2.48 -3.89 -4.13
CA SER A 47 -2.43 -4.34 -2.73
C SER A 47 -1.77 -5.72 -2.59
N VAL A 48 -2.07 -6.64 -3.50
CA VAL A 48 -1.45 -7.98 -3.53
C VAL A 48 0.04 -7.89 -3.89
N TYR A 49 0.40 -7.09 -4.89
CA TYR A 49 1.79 -6.89 -5.30
C TYR A 49 2.63 -6.21 -4.21
N ASP A 50 2.11 -5.14 -3.61
CA ASP A 50 2.76 -4.38 -2.54
C ASP A 50 2.67 -5.10 -1.18
N LEU A 51 1.97 -6.23 -1.10
CA LEU A 51 1.67 -6.97 0.12
C LEU A 51 1.07 -6.09 1.23
N ASN A 52 0.23 -5.14 0.82
CA ASN A 52 -0.32 -4.11 1.67
C ASN A 52 -1.86 -4.13 1.66
N ALA A 53 -2.43 -4.76 2.68
CA ALA A 53 -3.88 -4.91 2.80
C ALA A 53 -4.61 -3.58 3.07
N VAL A 54 -3.91 -2.48 3.40
CA VAL A 54 -4.56 -1.17 3.57
C VAL A 54 -5.25 -0.75 2.26
N GLY A 55 -4.65 -1.04 1.10
CA GLY A 55 -5.25 -0.71 -0.20
C GLY A 55 -6.51 -1.53 -0.52
N CYS A 56 -6.70 -2.70 0.12
CA CYS A 56 -7.92 -3.49 -0.05
C CYS A 56 -9.17 -2.77 0.51
N ARG A 57 -9.01 -1.83 1.45
CA ARG A 57 -10.13 -1.15 2.10
C ARG A 57 -10.94 -0.28 1.15
N ASP A 58 -10.31 0.22 0.10
CA ASP A 58 -10.93 1.10 -0.88
C ASP A 58 -11.68 0.33 -1.98
N ILE A 59 -11.58 -1.01 -1.98
CA ILE A 59 -12.37 -1.89 -2.84
C ILE A 59 -13.80 -1.94 -2.29
N MET A 60 -14.76 -1.50 -3.11
CA MET A 60 -16.16 -1.45 -2.71
C MET A 60 -16.86 -2.79 -2.86
N ASP A 61 -16.50 -3.60 -3.86
CA ASP A 61 -16.98 -4.97 -3.98
C ASP A 61 -16.51 -5.81 -2.78
N ALA A 62 -17.47 -6.31 -2.00
CA ALA A 62 -17.18 -6.95 -0.71
C ALA A 62 -16.45 -8.29 -0.86
N ASP A 63 -16.78 -9.06 -1.90
CA ASP A 63 -16.18 -10.36 -2.13
C ASP A 63 -14.73 -10.19 -2.61
N ARG A 64 -14.48 -9.24 -3.51
CA ARG A 64 -13.16 -8.87 -3.97
C ARG A 64 -12.30 -8.25 -2.88
N ARG A 65 -12.87 -7.38 -2.03
CA ARG A 65 -12.18 -6.86 -0.84
C ARG A 65 -11.75 -8.00 0.07
N ALA A 66 -12.66 -8.93 0.35
CA ALA A 66 -12.37 -10.09 1.19
C ALA A 66 -11.25 -10.95 0.59
N GLN A 67 -11.29 -11.20 -0.73
CA GLN A 67 -10.24 -11.94 -1.44
C GLN A 67 -8.88 -11.22 -1.34
N CYS A 68 -8.85 -9.90 -1.56
CA CYS A 68 -7.63 -9.09 -1.45
C CYS A 68 -6.98 -9.23 -0.06
N ILE A 69 -7.78 -9.13 1.00
CA ILE A 69 -7.31 -9.28 2.39
C ILE A 69 -6.74 -10.69 2.61
N ASP A 70 -7.44 -11.73 2.15
CA ASP A 70 -7.00 -13.12 2.29
C ASP A 70 -5.66 -13.34 1.58
N GLU A 71 -5.52 -12.91 0.33
CA GLU A 71 -4.29 -13.12 -0.46
C GLU A 71 -3.09 -12.39 0.14
N VAL A 72 -3.27 -11.12 0.54
CA VAL A 72 -2.19 -10.39 1.23
C VAL A 72 -1.81 -11.10 2.53
N SER A 73 -2.78 -11.48 3.36
CA SER A 73 -2.53 -12.13 4.66
C SER A 73 -1.76 -13.44 4.51
N ILE A 74 -2.13 -14.25 3.50
CA ILE A 74 -1.47 -15.51 3.17
C ILE A 74 -0.05 -15.25 2.70
N ALA A 75 0.15 -14.29 1.79
CA ALA A 75 1.45 -14.01 1.20
C ALA A 75 2.45 -13.43 2.22
N VAL A 76 2.01 -12.57 3.14
CA VAL A 76 2.87 -12.07 4.24
C VAL A 76 2.97 -13.05 5.41
N LEU A 77 2.20 -14.14 5.37
CA LEU A 77 2.05 -15.10 6.45
C LEU A 77 1.74 -14.41 7.79
N ASP A 78 0.82 -13.44 7.83
CA ASP A 78 0.43 -12.71 9.05
C ASP A 78 -1.09 -12.71 9.22
N TYR A 79 -1.53 -12.83 10.48
CA TYR A 79 -2.94 -12.76 10.87
C TYR A 79 -3.42 -11.32 11.00
N PHE A 80 -2.51 -10.34 11.16
CA PHE A 80 -2.90 -8.95 11.37
C PHE A 80 -3.82 -8.40 10.27
N PRO A 81 -3.58 -8.63 8.96
CA PRO A 81 -4.45 -8.11 7.93
C PRO A 81 -5.84 -8.75 7.91
N CYS A 82 -6.00 -9.99 8.38
CA CYS A 82 -7.31 -10.64 8.52
C CYS A 82 -8.30 -9.81 9.36
N ARG A 83 -7.82 -8.97 10.29
CA ARG A 83 -8.67 -8.09 11.10
C ARG A 83 -9.43 -7.04 10.31
N GLN A 84 -9.04 -6.80 9.06
CA GLN A 84 -9.69 -5.86 8.15
C GLN A 84 -11.00 -6.41 7.57
N HIS A 85 -11.28 -7.71 7.69
CA HIS A 85 -12.59 -8.26 7.32
C HIS A 85 -13.69 -7.70 8.20
N ASP A 86 -14.85 -7.40 7.62
CA ASP A 86 -15.98 -6.83 8.36
C ASP A 86 -16.63 -7.87 9.29
N ARG A 87 -16.73 -9.13 8.85
CA ARG A 87 -17.41 -10.21 9.57
C ARG A 87 -16.43 -11.11 10.31
N MET A 88 -16.77 -11.49 11.53
CA MET A 88 -15.98 -12.43 12.35
C MET A 88 -15.73 -13.75 11.62
N SER A 89 -16.74 -14.31 10.95
CA SER A 89 -16.58 -15.55 10.18
C SER A 89 -15.56 -15.46 9.05
N GLN A 90 -15.41 -14.29 8.43
CA GLN A 90 -14.38 -14.07 7.40
C GLN A 90 -12.99 -13.94 8.03
N ARG A 91 -12.89 -13.31 9.20
CA ARG A 91 -11.63 -13.24 9.97
C ARG A 91 -11.15 -14.63 10.35
N ASP A 92 -12.02 -15.45 10.93
CA ASP A 92 -11.69 -16.81 11.35
C ASP A 92 -11.25 -17.67 10.14
N ALA A 93 -11.94 -17.53 9.00
CA ALA A 93 -11.58 -18.21 7.77
C ALA A 93 -10.22 -17.75 7.22
N CYS A 94 -9.93 -16.45 7.23
CA CYS A 94 -8.64 -15.89 6.84
C CYS A 94 -7.52 -16.41 7.74
N GLU A 95 -7.69 -16.38 9.06
CA GLU A 95 -6.70 -16.86 10.01
C GLU A 95 -6.44 -18.37 9.86
N ALA A 96 -7.47 -19.16 9.55
CA ALA A 96 -7.29 -20.57 9.22
C ALA A 96 -6.38 -20.77 7.99
N LYS A 97 -6.63 -20.04 6.89
CA LYS A 97 -5.82 -20.09 5.66
C LYS A 97 -4.36 -19.66 5.91
N VAL A 98 -4.14 -18.58 6.65
CA VAL A 98 -2.78 -18.14 7.04
C VAL A 98 -2.08 -19.20 7.88
N GLY A 99 -2.79 -19.84 8.80
CA GLY A 99 -2.26 -20.93 9.62
C GLY A 99 -1.84 -22.15 8.80
N GLU A 100 -2.60 -22.50 7.76
CA GLU A 100 -2.26 -23.53 6.78
C GLU A 100 -1.01 -23.16 5.98
N ALA A 101 -0.96 -21.95 5.42
CA ALA A 101 0.19 -21.46 4.66
C ALA A 101 1.48 -21.45 5.50
N ARG A 102 1.40 -21.01 6.76
CA ARG A 102 2.54 -21.05 7.71
C ARG A 102 3.02 -22.47 8.01
N ARG A 103 2.11 -23.45 8.07
CA ARG A 103 2.48 -24.87 8.28
C ARG A 103 3.16 -25.42 7.03
N ALA A 104 2.64 -25.11 5.85
CA ALA A 104 3.24 -25.53 4.58
C ALA A 104 4.68 -24.99 4.45
N ALA A 105 4.87 -23.68 4.66
CA ALA A 105 6.19 -23.04 4.57
C ALA A 105 7.25 -23.69 5.48
N ARG A 106 6.89 -24.10 6.71
CA ARG A 106 7.83 -24.78 7.64
C ARG A 106 8.17 -26.22 7.25
N ASN A 107 7.33 -26.88 6.46
CA ASN A 107 7.56 -28.25 6.04
C ASN A 107 8.37 -28.32 4.72
N GLU A 108 8.57 -27.18 4.06
CA GLU A 108 9.38 -27.03 2.84
C GLU A 108 10.83 -26.63 3.15
N GLU A 109 11.14 -26.30 4.41
CA GLU A 109 12.49 -26.02 4.96
C GLU A 109 13.21 -27.29 5.42
#